data_AF-A0A926NHS8-F1
#
_entry.id   AF-A0A926NHS8-F1
#
_cell.length_a   1.000
_cell.length_b   1.000
_cell.length_c   1.000
_cell.angle_alpha   90.00
_cell.angle_beta   90.00
_cell.angle_gamma   90.00
#
_symmetry.space_group_name_H-M   'P 1'
#
loop_
_entity.id
_entity.type
_entity.pdbx_description
1 polymer ?
#
loop_
_entity_poly.entity_id
_entity_poly.type
_entity_poly.pdbx_seq_one_letter_code
_entity_poly.pdbx_strand_id
1 'polypeptide(L)'
;MLKGNSFIYYLDQYNVLSPNHSKIYDEYTIESDIENSYAFTIKTKIEQKLISIFESHPHSIILTGNAGDGKTRLCRIIHDYFSDGILQTWPENGIVEFSFSKGKIRIVKDISELKEEVIEKELSQLQRYINSNHKEKIYYLIAANEGKLSKFLSQYDCLNDLLGEVSKRFRSYKNNNNQFSIFNLLDVTSSVYVEKVLTEWNKEENWICCHSCPRKKRCIIHMNHDRTTNKHIQDKIIEQYKLLDYLDTHITMREMLIHISYMLTGGYTCNDIFNADYQEFEQQTKKSYYQNFYGHELDENAFSEMNALKIFKALDPGIYSHSFIDDFIINGDINGDIETEQAHNLLINDSLDLQLGFFKKKLKLYRDYDVDKNHNIIEEWIPKLRRKYFYETPPKGDLNTNQLLPFEYISEYISLFNNDKNQIIIKKNLIDGLNRVFSGRLTEANKSYLLATNKNLMVYDQFRPNKDIDLIQEEERKDLDRVPSNFSFVVSDEVELKINLAVFEYLMRASGGGTHNVLQQEAEILIDTFKNELIRISKPEEFELNILRFDSKSGLFIEDEISLL
;
A
#
# COMPACT_ATOMS: atom_id res chain seq x y z
N MET A 1 40.96 -10.39 6.03
CA MET A 1 39.49 -10.45 6.15
C MET A 1 38.91 -10.64 4.76
N LEU A 2 37.93 -11.52 4.57
CA LEU A 2 37.11 -11.50 3.36
C LEU A 2 36.25 -10.24 3.42
N LYS A 3 36.39 -9.32 2.46
CA LYS A 3 35.43 -8.22 2.32
C LYS A 3 34.09 -8.84 1.93
N GLY A 4 33.06 -8.63 2.76
CA GLY A 4 31.69 -9.04 2.43
C GLY A 4 31.15 -8.25 1.22
N ASN A 5 30.00 -8.66 0.70
CA ASN A 5 29.37 -7.97 -0.42
C ASN A 5 29.01 -6.52 -0.01
N SER A 6 29.56 -5.53 -0.71
CA SER A 6 29.29 -4.12 -0.47
C SER A 6 27.81 -3.75 -0.65
N PHE A 7 27.07 -4.46 -1.51
CA PHE A 7 25.63 -4.24 -1.64
C PHE A 7 24.85 -4.63 -0.38
N ILE A 8 25.24 -5.71 0.31
CA ILE A 8 24.59 -6.13 1.56
C ILE A 8 24.85 -5.09 2.67
N TYR A 9 26.04 -4.48 2.71
CA TYR A 9 26.33 -3.37 3.64
C TYR A 9 25.61 -2.07 3.28
N TYR A 10 25.32 -1.83 1.99
CA TYR A 10 24.43 -0.76 1.57
C TYR A 10 22.99 -1.01 2.05
N LEU A 11 22.48 -2.25 1.91
CA LEU A 11 21.16 -2.61 2.43
C LEU A 11 21.04 -2.47 3.96
N ASP A 12 22.11 -2.76 4.72
CA ASP A 12 22.14 -2.56 6.17
C ASP A 12 21.99 -1.09 6.60
N GLN A 13 22.24 -0.12 5.71
CA GLN A 13 21.92 1.29 6.01
C GLN A 13 20.42 1.49 6.28
N TYR A 14 19.55 0.63 5.73
CA TYR A 14 18.10 0.64 5.95
C TYR A 14 17.64 -0.33 7.05
N ASN A 15 18.56 -0.91 7.83
CA ASN A 15 18.21 -1.87 8.89
C ASN A 15 17.86 -1.12 10.19
N VAL A 16 16.61 -1.23 10.67
CA VAL A 16 16.16 -0.58 11.91
C VAL A 16 16.84 -1.16 13.16
N LEU A 17 17.38 -2.38 13.06
CA LEU A 17 18.17 -3.02 14.12
C LEU A 17 19.64 -2.56 14.12
N SER A 18 20.09 -1.80 13.10
CA SER A 18 21.47 -1.33 12.97
C SER A 18 21.65 0.03 13.66
N PRO A 19 22.75 0.27 14.40
CA PRO A 19 23.07 1.58 14.98
C PRO A 19 23.16 2.73 13.96
N ASN A 20 23.26 2.39 12.66
CA ASN A 20 23.33 3.36 11.56
C ASN A 20 21.96 3.95 11.16
N HIS A 21 20.84 3.44 11.68
CA HIS A 21 19.48 3.89 11.31
C HIS A 21 19.27 5.41 11.45
N SER A 22 19.99 6.07 12.36
CA SER A 22 19.89 7.52 12.57
C SER A 22 20.53 8.38 11.47
N LYS A 23 21.11 7.78 10.40
CA LYS A 23 21.68 8.51 9.26
C LYS A 23 20.74 8.67 8.07
N ILE A 24 19.65 7.89 7.98
CA ILE A 24 18.73 7.82 6.81
C ILE A 24 17.72 9.00 6.77
N TYR A 25 17.90 10.04 7.59
CA TYR A 25 16.91 11.12 7.70
C TYR A 25 16.89 12.04 6.48
N ASP A 26 18.04 12.29 5.85
CA ASP A 26 18.10 12.64 4.44
C ASP A 26 18.26 11.32 3.65
N GLU A 27 17.39 11.06 2.67
CA GLU A 27 17.34 9.81 1.88
C GLU A 27 18.59 9.56 1.00
N TYR A 28 19.62 10.41 1.12
CA TYR A 28 20.93 10.31 0.46
C TYR A 28 22.03 10.70 1.46
N THR A 29 22.42 9.79 2.36
CA THR A 29 23.81 9.78 2.84
C THR A 29 24.70 9.20 1.76
N ILE A 30 25.18 10.07 0.87
CA ILE A 30 26.40 9.80 0.12
C ILE A 30 27.55 9.84 1.14
N GLU A 31 27.89 8.69 1.74
CA GLU A 31 29.16 8.57 2.44
C GLU A 31 30.28 8.62 1.39
N SER A 32 30.94 9.77 1.30
CA SER A 32 31.98 10.11 0.32
C SER A 32 33.21 9.20 0.35
N ASP A 33 33.35 8.40 1.40
CA ASP A 33 34.60 7.74 1.78
C ASP A 33 34.61 6.24 1.43
N ILE A 34 33.59 5.75 0.70
CA ILE A 34 33.51 4.36 0.22
C ILE A 34 33.54 4.36 -1.32
N GLU A 35 34.61 3.79 -1.90
CA GLU A 35 34.83 3.67 -3.35
C GLU A 35 33.73 2.87 -4.12
N ASN A 36 32.78 2.27 -3.40
CA ASN A 36 31.61 1.53 -3.91
C ASN A 36 30.30 2.10 -3.32
N SER A 37 30.02 3.40 -3.49
CA SER A 37 28.73 3.98 -3.08
C SER A 37 27.61 3.57 -4.06
N TYR A 38 26.71 2.70 -3.61
CA TYR A 38 25.52 2.32 -4.39
C TYR A 38 24.50 3.47 -4.40
N ALA A 39 24.52 4.28 -5.44
CA ALA A 39 23.55 5.35 -5.65
C ALA A 39 22.28 4.83 -6.34
N PHE A 40 21.34 4.30 -5.55
CA PHE A 40 20.03 3.91 -6.07
C PHE A 40 19.14 5.13 -6.34
N THR A 41 18.60 5.26 -7.56
CA THR A 41 17.70 6.37 -7.93
C THR A 41 16.49 5.84 -8.70
N ILE A 42 15.32 5.90 -8.07
CA ILE A 42 14.05 5.60 -8.74
C ILE A 42 13.63 6.79 -9.59
N LYS A 43 13.54 6.56 -10.91
CA LYS A 43 12.91 7.50 -11.83
C LYS A 43 11.39 7.46 -11.63
N THR A 44 10.82 8.64 -11.39
CA THR A 44 9.41 8.82 -11.07
C THR A 44 8.70 9.67 -12.14
N LYS A 45 7.39 9.45 -12.35
CA LYS A 45 6.59 10.32 -13.23
C LYS A 45 6.60 11.78 -12.72
N ILE A 46 6.58 11.98 -11.39
CA ILE A 46 6.61 13.31 -10.78
C ILE A 46 7.92 14.06 -11.06
N GLU A 47 9.07 13.39 -10.99
CA GLU A 47 10.38 13.99 -11.33
C GLU A 47 10.40 14.54 -12.76
N GLN A 48 9.97 13.73 -13.74
CA GLN A 48 9.84 14.16 -15.13
C GLN A 48 8.82 15.29 -15.29
N LYS A 49 7.71 15.24 -14.54
CA LYS A 49 6.68 16.29 -14.54
C LYS A 49 7.24 17.62 -14.03
N LEU A 50 7.97 17.61 -12.91
CA LEU A 50 8.58 18.81 -12.33
C LEU A 50 9.61 19.44 -13.29
N ILE A 51 10.49 18.62 -13.88
CA ILE A 51 11.43 19.06 -14.92
C ILE A 51 10.65 19.71 -16.08
N SER A 52 9.64 19.04 -16.61
CA SER A 52 8.84 19.55 -17.74
C SER A 52 8.13 20.87 -17.44
N ILE A 53 7.75 21.12 -16.18
CA ILE A 53 7.13 22.39 -15.76
C ILE A 53 8.16 23.51 -15.87
N PHE A 54 9.32 23.38 -15.23
CA PHE A 54 10.35 24.43 -15.26
C PHE A 54 10.93 24.63 -16.67
N GLU A 55 11.06 23.56 -17.47
CA GLU A 55 11.49 23.64 -18.88
C GLU A 55 10.47 24.29 -19.81
N SER A 56 9.16 24.09 -19.63
CA SER A 56 8.13 24.57 -20.57
C SER A 56 7.44 25.85 -20.10
N HIS A 57 6.70 25.78 -18.99
CA HIS A 57 5.89 26.86 -18.44
C HIS A 57 6.14 26.96 -16.92
N PRO A 58 7.29 27.53 -16.52
CA PRO A 58 7.69 27.60 -15.12
C PRO A 58 6.67 28.39 -14.31
N HIS A 59 6.30 27.83 -13.17
CA HIS A 59 5.37 28.40 -12.20
C HIS A 59 5.69 27.82 -10.82
N SER A 60 5.07 28.33 -9.75
CA SER A 60 5.42 27.87 -8.40
C SER A 60 4.73 26.56 -8.01
N ILE A 61 5.44 25.73 -7.25
CA ILE A 61 5.05 24.36 -6.90
C ILE A 61 5.20 24.13 -5.40
N ILE A 62 4.23 23.45 -4.78
CA ILE A 62 4.42 22.82 -3.46
C ILE A 62 4.37 21.30 -3.62
N LEU A 63 5.36 20.63 -3.03
CA LEU A 63 5.37 19.19 -2.80
C LEU A 63 4.87 18.93 -1.39
N THR A 64 3.81 18.13 -1.27
CA THR A 64 3.21 17.73 0.01
C THR A 64 3.33 16.23 0.23
N GLY A 65 3.26 15.82 1.50
CA GLY A 65 3.36 14.41 1.90
C GLY A 65 4.00 14.24 3.28
N ASN A 66 4.18 13.00 3.70
CA ASN A 66 4.77 12.60 4.97
C ASN A 66 6.31 12.66 4.94
N ALA A 67 6.93 12.46 6.11
CA ALA A 67 8.37 12.34 6.22
C ALA A 67 8.81 10.98 5.63
N GLY A 68 9.78 10.97 4.71
CA GLY A 68 10.21 9.76 4.01
C GLY A 68 9.51 9.47 2.68
N ASP A 69 8.71 10.41 2.13
CA ASP A 69 8.13 10.32 0.77
C ASP A 69 9.05 10.88 -0.34
N GLY A 70 10.26 11.35 -0.03
CA GLY A 70 11.16 11.91 -1.03
C GLY A 70 10.88 13.33 -1.52
N LYS A 71 10.12 14.14 -0.76
CA LYS A 71 9.98 15.60 -1.03
C LYS A 71 11.36 16.28 -1.18
N THR A 72 12.23 16.09 -0.18
CA THR A 72 13.60 16.65 -0.15
C THR A 72 14.48 16.10 -1.28
N ARG A 73 14.28 14.83 -1.68
CA ARG A 73 14.95 14.21 -2.83
C ARG A 73 14.56 14.89 -4.14
N LEU A 74 13.26 15.09 -4.38
CA LEU A 74 12.76 15.79 -5.57
C LEU A 74 13.27 17.25 -5.62
N CYS A 75 13.30 17.95 -4.49
CA CYS A 75 13.92 19.27 -4.39
C CYS A 75 15.40 19.26 -4.79
N ARG A 76 16.18 18.26 -4.36
CA ARG A 76 17.60 18.11 -4.75
C ARG A 76 17.76 17.80 -6.25
N ILE A 77 16.95 16.89 -6.81
CA ILE A 77 17.01 16.55 -8.24
C ILE A 77 16.72 17.78 -9.11
N ILE A 78 15.74 18.61 -8.74
CA ILE A 78 15.44 19.85 -9.48
C ILE A 78 16.56 20.90 -9.33
N HIS A 79 17.24 20.96 -8.18
CA HIS A 79 18.44 21.77 -8.05
C HIS A 79 19.55 21.29 -9.01
N ASP A 80 19.89 20.01 -8.95
CA ASP A 80 21.04 19.44 -9.66
C ASP A 80 20.82 19.35 -11.18
N TYR A 81 19.56 19.38 -11.64
CA TYR A 81 19.21 19.43 -13.07
C TYR A 81 19.28 20.83 -13.68
N PHE A 82 18.92 21.88 -12.92
CA PHE A 82 18.78 23.26 -13.45
C PHE A 82 19.87 24.24 -13.02
N SER A 83 20.71 23.88 -12.05
CA SER A 83 21.85 24.70 -11.61
C SER A 83 23.18 24.18 -12.18
N ASP A 84 24.22 25.01 -12.12
CA ASP A 84 25.55 24.68 -12.65
C ASP A 84 26.36 23.70 -11.75
N GLY A 85 25.75 23.07 -10.74
CA GLY A 85 26.46 22.18 -9.82
C GLY A 85 25.57 21.32 -8.93
N ILE A 86 26.17 20.30 -8.30
CA ILE A 86 25.47 19.38 -7.40
C ILE A 86 25.38 19.99 -6.01
N LEU A 87 24.18 20.04 -5.43
CA LEU A 87 23.98 20.37 -4.02
C LEU A 87 24.62 19.27 -3.17
N GLN A 88 25.63 19.61 -2.37
CA GLN A 88 26.24 18.67 -1.42
C GLN A 88 25.41 18.65 -0.13
N THR A 89 25.37 19.76 0.59
CA THR A 89 24.59 19.94 1.82
C THR A 89 23.53 21.02 1.66
N TRP A 90 22.41 20.89 2.36
CA TRP A 90 21.44 21.98 2.50
C TRP A 90 22.04 23.10 3.37
N PRO A 91 21.80 24.39 3.05
CA PRO A 91 22.20 25.49 3.92
C PRO A 91 21.39 25.48 5.23
N GLU A 92 21.95 26.05 6.30
CA GLU A 92 21.32 26.04 7.65
C GLU A 92 19.93 26.70 7.70
N ASN A 93 19.64 27.62 6.78
CA ASN A 93 18.33 28.27 6.65
C ASN A 93 17.31 27.47 5.84
N GLY A 94 17.69 26.28 5.33
CA GLY A 94 16.85 25.40 4.51
C GLY A 94 16.48 25.96 3.12
N ILE A 95 17.03 27.10 2.68
CA ILE A 95 16.58 27.79 1.46
C ILE A 95 17.73 27.97 0.48
N VAL A 96 17.54 27.47 -0.75
CA VAL A 96 18.49 27.61 -1.87
C VAL A 96 17.82 28.41 -2.99
N GLU A 97 18.53 29.39 -3.56
CA GLU A 97 18.09 30.13 -4.74
C GLU A 97 19.18 30.09 -5.81
N PHE A 98 18.80 29.73 -7.04
CA PHE A 98 19.70 29.72 -8.18
C PHE A 98 19.01 30.25 -9.44
N SER A 99 19.81 30.77 -10.36
CA SER A 99 19.36 31.23 -11.68
C SER A 99 19.29 30.06 -12.65
N PHE A 100 18.34 30.11 -13.58
CA PHE A 100 18.21 29.15 -14.69
C PHE A 100 17.69 29.87 -15.95
N SER A 101 17.58 29.15 -17.07
CA SER A 101 17.27 29.72 -18.39
C SER A 101 15.99 30.59 -18.48
N LYS A 102 15.02 30.43 -17.57
CA LYS A 102 13.75 31.19 -17.56
C LYS A 102 13.55 32.10 -16.35
N GLY A 103 14.55 32.27 -15.49
CA GLY A 103 14.45 33.13 -14.30
C GLY A 103 15.27 32.61 -13.13
N LYS A 104 14.63 32.50 -11.96
CA LYS A 104 15.20 31.93 -10.74
C LYS A 104 14.28 30.88 -10.13
N ILE A 105 14.86 29.80 -9.64
CA ILE A 105 14.16 28.82 -8.80
C ILE A 105 14.58 29.05 -7.36
N ARG A 106 13.60 29.12 -6.45
CA ARG A 106 13.77 29.30 -5.02
C ARG A 106 13.21 28.08 -4.31
N ILE A 107 14.10 27.23 -3.82
CA ILE A 107 13.75 25.96 -3.17
C ILE A 107 13.74 26.16 -1.66
N VAL A 108 12.64 25.76 -1.03
CA VAL A 108 12.47 25.75 0.43
C VAL A 108 12.41 24.29 0.88
N LYS A 109 13.48 23.83 1.53
CA LYS A 109 13.51 22.54 2.24
C LYS A 109 12.46 22.58 3.36
N ASP A 110 11.86 21.42 3.63
CA ASP A 110 10.72 21.19 4.52
C ASP A 110 10.41 22.35 5.48
N ILE A 111 9.33 23.10 5.20
CA ILE A 111 8.88 24.23 6.05
C ILE A 111 8.63 23.79 7.50
N SER A 112 8.55 22.48 7.76
CA SER A 112 8.43 21.94 9.11
C SER A 112 9.65 22.22 9.99
N GLU A 113 10.85 22.35 9.41
CA GLU A 113 12.13 22.57 10.12
C GLU A 113 12.46 24.08 10.30
N LEU A 114 11.68 24.99 9.70
CA LEU A 114 11.94 26.43 9.68
C LEU A 114 11.28 27.19 10.85
N LYS A 115 11.84 28.36 11.18
CA LYS A 115 11.23 29.32 12.12
C LYS A 115 10.00 29.97 11.50
N GLU A 116 8.96 30.24 12.31
CA GLU A 116 7.68 30.81 11.86
C GLU A 116 7.84 32.11 11.07
N GLU A 117 8.70 33.04 11.53
CA GLU A 117 9.07 34.29 10.84
C GLU A 117 9.59 34.07 9.40
N VAL A 118 10.30 32.96 9.17
CA VAL A 118 10.83 32.60 7.85
C VAL A 118 9.71 32.00 7.00
N ILE A 119 8.89 31.11 7.56
CA ILE A 119 7.74 30.52 6.86
C ILE A 119 6.77 31.61 6.40
N GLU A 120 6.39 32.54 7.28
CA GLU A 120 5.51 33.68 6.96
C GLU A 120 6.07 34.50 5.80
N LYS A 121 7.35 34.85 5.85
CA LYS A 121 8.04 35.64 4.82
C LYS A 121 8.05 34.94 3.47
N GLU A 122 8.41 33.66 3.41
CA GLU A 122 8.54 32.92 2.16
C GLU A 122 7.16 32.59 1.56
N LEU A 123 6.16 32.27 2.38
CA LEU A 123 4.76 32.09 1.91
C LEU A 123 4.11 33.41 1.45
N SER A 124 4.40 34.53 2.13
CA SER A 124 3.94 35.86 1.69
C SER A 124 4.54 36.25 0.33
N GLN A 125 5.81 35.90 0.11
CA GLN A 125 6.45 36.08 -1.19
C GLN A 125 5.85 35.16 -2.26
N LEU A 126 5.63 33.88 -1.95
CA LEU A 126 4.94 32.94 -2.85
C LEU A 126 3.58 33.50 -3.31
N GLN A 127 2.75 33.97 -2.37
CA GLN A 127 1.45 34.59 -2.69
C GLN A 127 1.60 35.80 -3.61
N ARG A 128 2.55 36.71 -3.33
CA ARG A 128 2.86 37.85 -4.22
C ARG A 128 3.27 37.38 -5.62
N TYR A 129 4.09 36.34 -5.75
CA TYR A 129 4.53 35.85 -7.06
C TYR A 129 3.39 35.19 -7.84
N ILE A 130 2.51 34.42 -7.19
CA ILE A 130 1.28 33.89 -7.81
C ILE A 130 0.35 35.03 -8.25
N ASN A 131 -0.01 35.94 -7.34
CA ASN A 131 -0.94 37.05 -7.62
C ASN A 131 -0.41 38.01 -8.71
N SER A 132 0.92 38.12 -8.87
CA SER A 132 1.55 38.92 -9.93
C SER A 132 1.79 38.15 -11.24
N ASN A 133 1.41 36.88 -11.33
CA ASN A 133 1.66 35.98 -12.46
C ASN A 133 3.17 35.88 -12.81
N HIS A 134 4.00 35.71 -11.78
CA HIS A 134 5.46 35.55 -11.88
C HIS A 134 6.19 36.62 -12.74
N LYS A 135 5.72 37.88 -12.71
CA LYS A 135 6.36 39.00 -13.45
C LYS A 135 7.86 39.15 -13.18
N GLU A 136 8.30 38.84 -11.97
CA GLU A 136 9.70 38.91 -11.53
C GLU A 136 10.52 37.65 -11.92
N LYS A 137 9.88 36.65 -12.55
CA LYS A 137 10.46 35.36 -12.97
C LYS A 137 11.13 34.57 -11.83
N ILE A 138 10.56 34.67 -10.64
CA ILE A 138 10.94 33.88 -9.47
C ILE A 138 9.84 32.84 -9.26
N TYR A 139 10.25 31.57 -9.17
CA TYR A 139 9.37 30.41 -9.02
C TYR A 139 9.81 29.60 -7.80
N TYR A 140 8.85 29.27 -6.94
CA TYR A 140 9.13 28.48 -5.75
C TYR A 140 9.00 26.98 -6.01
N LEU A 141 9.81 26.20 -5.31
CA LEU A 141 9.59 24.77 -5.07
C LEU A 141 9.67 24.52 -3.56
N ILE A 142 8.53 24.34 -2.91
CA ILE A 142 8.43 24.18 -1.45
C ILE A 142 8.15 22.73 -1.09
N ALA A 143 8.95 22.12 -0.21
CA ALA A 143 8.58 20.89 0.47
C ALA A 143 7.78 21.22 1.75
N ALA A 144 6.66 20.54 1.99
CA ALA A 144 5.83 20.74 3.17
C ALA A 144 5.12 19.47 3.63
N ASN A 145 4.71 19.43 4.90
CA ASN A 145 3.63 18.57 5.35
C ASN A 145 2.28 19.29 5.15
N GLU A 146 1.27 18.57 4.64
CA GLU A 146 -0.06 19.12 4.31
C GLU A 146 -0.77 19.75 5.52
N GLY A 147 -0.80 19.04 6.65
CA GLY A 147 -1.43 19.52 7.89
C GLY A 147 -0.72 20.74 8.47
N LYS A 148 0.61 20.74 8.48
CA LYS A 148 1.39 21.90 8.97
C LYS A 148 1.24 23.13 8.06
N LEU A 149 1.24 22.94 6.74
CA LEU A 149 1.00 24.01 5.76
C LEU A 149 -0.39 24.62 5.93
N SER A 150 -1.44 23.80 5.95
CA SER A 150 -2.83 24.25 6.12
C SER A 150 -3.03 25.00 7.44
N LYS A 151 -2.48 24.46 8.54
CA LYS A 151 -2.51 25.12 9.85
C LYS A 151 -1.83 26.48 9.79
N PHE A 152 -0.61 26.56 9.27
CA PHE A 152 0.14 27.82 9.20
C PHE A 152 -0.60 28.87 8.36
N LEU A 153 -1.10 28.50 7.18
CA LEU A 153 -1.86 29.41 6.32
C LEU A 153 -3.14 29.94 7.01
N SER A 154 -3.79 29.13 7.85
CA SER A 154 -4.98 29.55 8.61
C SER A 154 -4.71 30.49 9.79
N GLN A 155 -3.44 30.69 10.19
CA GLN A 155 -3.06 31.54 11.33
C GLN A 155 -2.78 33.00 10.95
N TYR A 156 -2.60 33.30 9.66
CA TYR A 156 -2.15 34.62 9.19
C TYR A 156 -3.08 35.18 8.12
N ASP A 157 -3.84 36.23 8.47
CA ASP A 157 -4.81 36.86 7.56
C ASP A 157 -4.19 37.37 6.24
N CYS A 158 -2.90 37.71 6.25
CA CYS A 158 -2.16 38.13 5.08
C CYS A 158 -1.94 37.01 4.05
N LEU A 159 -2.16 35.73 4.42
CA LEU A 159 -1.99 34.55 3.56
C LEU A 159 -3.34 33.97 3.05
N ASN A 160 -4.45 34.68 3.23
CA ASN A 160 -5.79 34.20 2.88
C ASN A 160 -5.97 33.84 1.39
N ASP A 161 -5.33 34.56 0.45
CA ASP A 161 -5.40 34.22 -0.99
C ASP A 161 -4.72 32.87 -1.24
N LEU A 162 -3.53 32.67 -0.67
CA LEU A 162 -2.76 31.43 -0.79
C LEU A 162 -3.48 30.27 -0.08
N LEU A 163 -4.09 30.49 1.09
CA LEU A 163 -4.97 29.51 1.75
C LEU A 163 -6.11 29.06 0.84
N GLY A 164 -6.75 30.00 0.13
CA GLY A 164 -7.79 29.70 -0.85
C GLY A 164 -7.28 28.87 -2.04
N GLU A 165 -6.14 29.23 -2.62
CA GLU A 165 -5.53 28.50 -3.74
C GLU A 165 -5.01 27.10 -3.33
N VAL A 166 -4.46 26.97 -2.13
CA VAL A 166 -4.01 25.70 -1.55
C VAL A 166 -5.20 24.78 -1.27
N SER A 167 -6.25 25.29 -0.62
CA SER A 167 -7.46 24.53 -0.29
C SER A 167 -8.18 24.01 -1.53
N LYS A 168 -8.20 24.76 -2.64
CA LYS A 168 -8.75 24.29 -3.92
C LYS A 168 -7.98 23.08 -4.47
N ARG A 169 -6.65 23.08 -4.38
CA ARG A 169 -5.79 22.02 -4.95
C ARG A 169 -5.74 20.77 -4.07
N PHE A 170 -5.87 20.89 -2.75
CA PHE A 170 -6.07 19.71 -1.89
C PHE A 170 -7.41 19.01 -2.13
N ARG A 171 -8.49 19.75 -2.47
CA ARG A 171 -9.76 19.13 -2.87
C ARG A 171 -9.68 18.36 -4.19
N SER A 172 -8.83 18.79 -5.13
CA SER A 172 -8.58 18.05 -6.37
C SER A 172 -7.32 18.55 -7.08
N TYR A 173 -6.46 17.61 -7.48
CA TYR A 173 -5.30 17.88 -8.35
C TYR A 173 -5.70 18.51 -9.70
N LYS A 174 -6.95 18.33 -10.16
CA LYS A 174 -7.49 18.94 -11.39
C LYS A 174 -7.55 20.49 -11.29
N ASN A 175 -7.42 21.06 -10.09
CA ASN A 175 -7.34 22.51 -9.86
C ASN A 175 -5.91 23.10 -9.98
N ASN A 176 -4.90 22.28 -10.31
CA ASN A 176 -3.57 22.77 -10.67
C ASN A 176 -3.62 23.57 -11.99
N ASN A 177 -2.82 24.64 -12.09
CA ASN A 177 -2.85 25.53 -13.24
C ASN A 177 -1.45 26.08 -13.58
N ASN A 178 -1.36 26.89 -14.64
CA ASN A 178 -0.09 27.45 -15.15
C ASN A 178 0.55 28.54 -14.26
N GLN A 179 0.02 28.78 -13.06
CA GLN A 179 0.53 29.76 -12.09
C GLN A 179 0.95 29.09 -10.78
N PHE A 180 0.21 28.08 -10.35
CA PHE A 180 0.44 27.39 -9.11
C PHE A 180 -0.05 25.95 -9.19
N SER A 181 0.81 25.01 -8.75
CA SER A 181 0.50 23.59 -8.66
C SER A 181 0.89 23.02 -7.30
N ILE A 182 0.11 22.05 -6.82
CA ILE A 182 0.45 21.22 -5.67
C ILE A 182 0.48 19.77 -6.12
N PHE A 183 1.53 19.06 -5.75
CA PHE A 183 1.63 17.61 -5.89
C PHE A 183 1.69 17.00 -4.50
N ASN A 184 0.74 16.12 -4.18
CA ASN A 184 0.79 15.30 -2.98
C ASN A 184 1.52 13.99 -3.31
N LEU A 185 2.51 13.62 -2.50
CA LEU A 185 3.24 12.36 -2.68
C LEU A 185 2.51 11.18 -2.00
N LEU A 186 1.51 11.48 -1.16
CA LEU A 186 0.54 10.48 -0.66
C LEU A 186 -0.38 9.95 -1.77
N ASP A 187 -0.45 10.66 -2.90
CA ASP A 187 -1.28 10.27 -4.05
C ASP A 187 -0.67 9.14 -4.90
N VAL A 188 0.50 8.60 -4.52
CA VAL A 188 1.33 7.74 -5.36
C VAL A 188 1.19 6.28 -4.95
N THR A 189 0.92 5.39 -5.91
CA THR A 189 0.74 3.95 -5.62
C THR A 189 2.08 3.29 -5.31
N SER A 190 2.17 2.65 -4.15
CA SER A 190 3.40 2.07 -3.60
C SER A 190 3.92 0.91 -4.46
N SER A 191 3.02 0.09 -5.00
CA SER A 191 3.34 -1.07 -5.82
C SER A 191 4.20 -0.74 -7.06
N VAL A 192 4.03 0.45 -7.65
CA VAL A 192 4.84 0.92 -8.80
C VAL A 192 6.30 1.17 -8.42
N TYR A 193 6.58 1.51 -7.16
CA TYR A 193 7.94 1.67 -6.67
C TYR A 193 8.55 0.37 -6.19
N VAL A 194 7.76 -0.52 -5.59
CA VAL A 194 8.20 -1.87 -5.19
C VAL A 194 8.76 -2.65 -6.37
N GLU A 195 8.07 -2.65 -7.52
CA GLU A 195 8.56 -3.33 -8.73
C GLU A 195 9.93 -2.79 -9.18
N LYS A 196 10.10 -1.46 -9.18
CA LYS A 196 11.36 -0.80 -9.54
C LYS A 196 12.48 -1.15 -8.54
N VAL A 197 12.20 -1.13 -7.22
CA VAL A 197 13.17 -1.51 -6.18
C VAL A 197 13.57 -2.98 -6.30
N LEU A 198 12.62 -3.91 -6.36
CA LEU A 198 12.90 -5.34 -6.44
C LEU A 198 13.71 -5.70 -7.69
N THR A 199 13.37 -5.10 -8.84
CA THR A 199 14.10 -5.30 -10.09
C THR A 199 15.54 -4.82 -9.97
N GLU A 200 15.76 -3.61 -9.48
CA GLU A 200 17.09 -2.99 -9.37
C GLU A 200 17.95 -3.65 -8.28
N TRP A 201 17.36 -4.06 -7.15
CA TRP A 201 18.09 -4.67 -6.04
C TRP A 201 18.42 -6.15 -6.27
N ASN A 202 17.61 -6.90 -7.03
CA ASN A 202 17.91 -8.28 -7.43
C ASN A 202 18.75 -8.39 -8.72
N LYS A 203 19.28 -7.27 -9.26
CA LYS A 203 20.26 -7.31 -10.36
C LYS A 203 21.48 -8.15 -10.01
N GLU A 204 21.80 -9.13 -10.84
CA GLU A 204 22.93 -10.07 -10.68
C GLU A 204 24.27 -9.35 -10.39
N GLU A 205 24.49 -8.16 -10.97
CA GLU A 205 25.68 -7.34 -10.74
C GLU A 205 25.90 -6.98 -9.27
N ASN A 206 24.82 -6.81 -8.50
CA ASN A 206 24.88 -6.52 -7.06
C ASN A 206 25.26 -7.75 -6.23
N TRP A 207 25.16 -8.97 -6.79
CA TRP A 207 25.28 -10.23 -6.06
C TRP A 207 26.45 -11.12 -6.50
N ILE A 208 27.23 -10.70 -7.51
CA ILE A 208 28.43 -11.40 -8.02
C ILE A 208 29.33 -11.93 -6.88
N CYS A 209 29.61 -11.12 -5.86
CA CYS A 209 30.46 -11.51 -4.72
C CYS A 209 29.90 -12.68 -3.91
N CYS A 210 28.59 -12.90 -3.93
CA CYS A 210 27.92 -13.99 -3.23
C CYS A 210 28.00 -15.32 -4.01
N HIS A 211 28.27 -15.30 -5.33
CA HIS A 211 28.28 -16.51 -6.17
C HIS A 211 29.46 -17.43 -5.84
N SER A 212 30.63 -16.85 -5.56
CA SER A 212 31.85 -17.55 -5.14
C SER A 212 32.00 -17.64 -3.61
N CYS A 213 30.99 -17.19 -2.83
CA CYS A 213 31.07 -17.16 -1.38
C CYS A 213 31.11 -18.58 -0.77
N PRO A 214 32.11 -18.93 0.06
CA PRO A 214 32.20 -20.24 0.72
C PRO A 214 30.98 -20.60 1.58
N ARG A 215 30.26 -19.59 2.08
CA ARG A 215 29.05 -19.76 2.90
C ARG A 215 27.75 -19.80 2.08
N LYS A 216 27.76 -19.70 0.74
CA LYS A 216 26.56 -19.64 -0.14
C LYS A 216 25.50 -20.69 0.22
N LYS A 217 25.89 -21.96 0.43
CA LYS A 217 24.97 -23.07 0.78
C LYS A 217 24.31 -22.98 2.18
N ARG A 218 24.71 -22.01 3.01
CA ARG A 218 24.18 -21.74 4.36
C ARG A 218 23.84 -20.26 4.57
N CYS A 219 23.81 -19.46 3.51
CA CYS A 219 23.58 -18.02 3.60
C CYS A 219 22.11 -17.72 3.36
N ILE A 220 21.38 -17.34 4.42
CA ILE A 220 19.96 -16.98 4.30
C ILE A 220 19.76 -15.78 3.38
N ILE A 221 20.66 -14.79 3.41
CA ILE A 221 20.60 -13.59 2.57
C ILE A 221 20.70 -13.95 1.08
N HIS A 222 21.63 -14.84 0.70
CA HIS A 222 21.73 -15.34 -0.67
C HIS A 222 20.47 -16.13 -1.04
N MET A 223 19.96 -17.00 -0.17
CA MET A 223 18.77 -17.79 -0.46
C MET A 223 17.55 -16.89 -0.70
N ASN A 224 17.38 -15.84 0.11
CA ASN A 224 16.31 -14.87 -0.07
C ASN A 224 16.42 -14.19 -1.44
N HIS A 225 17.60 -13.66 -1.78
CA HIS A 225 17.86 -13.08 -3.10
C HIS A 225 17.57 -14.05 -4.25
N ASP A 226 18.13 -15.27 -4.22
CA ASP A 226 17.96 -16.32 -5.24
C ASP A 226 16.47 -16.64 -5.49
N ARG A 227 15.64 -16.61 -4.44
CA ARG A 227 14.18 -16.72 -4.55
C ARG A 227 13.52 -15.43 -5.06
N THR A 228 13.87 -14.26 -4.55
CA THR A 228 13.29 -12.98 -4.98
C THR A 228 13.76 -12.48 -6.34
N THR A 229 14.71 -13.16 -7.00
CA THR A 229 15.02 -12.99 -8.43
C THR A 229 13.98 -13.67 -9.34
N ASN A 230 13.22 -14.65 -8.84
CA ASN A 230 12.16 -15.28 -9.62
C ASN A 230 10.98 -14.33 -9.85
N LYS A 231 10.63 -14.06 -11.11
CA LYS A 231 9.57 -13.12 -11.49
C LYS A 231 8.21 -13.47 -10.88
N HIS A 232 7.83 -14.75 -10.77
CA HIS A 232 6.57 -15.13 -10.12
C HIS A 232 6.52 -14.72 -8.64
N ILE A 233 7.64 -14.91 -7.92
CA ILE A 233 7.76 -14.52 -6.51
C ILE A 233 7.76 -12.98 -6.40
N GLN A 234 8.43 -12.26 -7.31
CA GLN A 234 8.36 -10.80 -7.37
C GLN A 234 6.93 -10.31 -7.62
N ASP A 235 6.20 -10.92 -8.54
CA ASP A 235 4.81 -10.56 -8.85
C ASP A 235 3.91 -10.78 -7.63
N LYS A 236 4.08 -11.89 -6.89
CA LYS A 236 3.37 -12.13 -5.62
C LYS A 236 3.74 -11.13 -4.51
N ILE A 237 4.99 -10.67 -4.45
CA ILE A 237 5.41 -9.59 -3.52
C ILE A 237 4.75 -8.25 -3.92
N ILE A 238 4.76 -7.91 -5.21
CA ILE A 238 4.12 -6.69 -5.75
C ILE A 238 2.61 -6.73 -5.52
N GLU A 239 1.96 -7.88 -5.69
CA GLU A 239 0.55 -8.09 -5.36
C GLU A 239 0.23 -7.76 -3.89
N GLN A 240 1.07 -8.17 -2.93
CA GLN A 240 0.86 -7.83 -1.52
C GLN A 240 0.91 -6.31 -1.26
N TYR A 241 1.80 -5.58 -1.93
CA TYR A 241 1.81 -4.12 -1.86
C TYR A 241 0.62 -3.47 -2.58
N LYS A 242 0.13 -4.05 -3.69
CA LYS A 242 -1.13 -3.62 -4.30
C LYS A 242 -2.32 -3.78 -3.36
N LEU A 243 -2.29 -4.73 -2.42
CA LEU A 243 -3.34 -4.83 -1.40
C LEU A 243 -3.32 -3.63 -0.43
N LEU A 244 -2.15 -3.05 -0.14
CA LEU A 244 -2.10 -1.79 0.62
C LEU A 244 -2.70 -0.64 -0.18
N ASP A 245 -2.35 -0.53 -1.47
CA ASP A 245 -2.93 0.47 -2.38
C ASP A 245 -4.48 0.32 -2.44
N TYR A 246 -4.99 -0.91 -2.57
CA TYR A 246 -6.44 -1.23 -2.55
C TYR A 246 -7.13 -1.02 -1.19
N LEU A 247 -6.38 -0.89 -0.10
CA LEU A 247 -6.87 -0.61 1.25
C LEU A 247 -6.64 0.84 1.66
N ASP A 248 -6.37 1.75 0.71
CA ASP A 248 -6.03 3.15 0.96
C ASP A 248 -4.86 3.37 1.93
N THR A 249 -4.00 2.36 2.06
CA THR A 249 -2.87 2.38 2.99
C THR A 249 -1.64 2.94 2.30
N HIS A 250 -1.35 4.22 2.55
CA HIS A 250 -0.08 4.81 2.12
C HIS A 250 1.09 4.21 2.90
N ILE A 251 2.15 3.83 2.18
CA ILE A 251 3.47 3.48 2.74
C ILE A 251 4.51 4.45 2.18
N THR A 252 5.31 5.04 3.05
CA THR A 252 6.37 5.98 2.63
C THR A 252 7.49 5.27 1.89
N MET A 253 8.24 6.01 1.06
CA MET A 253 9.42 5.46 0.37
C MET A 253 10.42 4.86 1.36
N ARG A 254 10.63 5.55 2.49
CA ARG A 254 11.49 5.07 3.58
C ARG A 254 11.02 3.73 4.15
N GLU A 255 9.76 3.61 4.56
CA GLU A 255 9.20 2.35 5.10
C GLU A 255 9.33 1.21 4.09
N MET A 256 9.03 1.46 2.80
CA MET A 256 9.18 0.47 1.74
C MET A 256 10.62 -0.01 1.58
N LEU A 257 11.61 0.90 1.52
CA LEU A 257 13.03 0.53 1.33
C LEU A 257 13.58 -0.28 2.50
N ILE A 258 13.22 0.12 3.73
CA ILE A 258 13.56 -0.63 4.94
C ILE A 258 12.88 -2.01 4.93
N HIS A 259 11.60 -2.08 4.58
CA HIS A 259 10.88 -3.35 4.52
C HIS A 259 11.48 -4.33 3.51
N ILE A 260 11.80 -3.87 2.29
CA ILE A 260 12.44 -4.70 1.26
C ILE A 260 13.86 -5.09 1.68
N SER A 261 14.62 -4.19 2.33
CA SER A 261 15.97 -4.50 2.84
C SER A 261 15.91 -5.61 3.89
N TYR A 262 15.00 -5.49 4.86
CA TYR A 262 14.78 -6.52 5.88
C TYR A 262 14.24 -7.83 5.27
N MET A 263 13.35 -7.76 4.29
CA MET A 263 12.85 -8.94 3.56
C MET A 263 14.01 -9.75 2.96
N LEU A 264 14.94 -9.09 2.28
CA LEU A 264 16.10 -9.73 1.64
C LEU A 264 17.14 -10.20 2.67
N THR A 265 17.52 -9.35 3.62
CA THR A 265 18.67 -9.60 4.52
C THR A 265 18.32 -10.32 5.82
N GLY A 266 17.07 -10.27 6.27
CA GLY A 266 16.68 -10.67 7.63
C GLY A 266 17.24 -9.76 8.73
N GLY A 267 17.81 -8.60 8.38
CA GLY A 267 18.55 -7.73 9.30
C GLY A 267 20.00 -8.16 9.54
N TYR A 268 20.57 -9.05 8.70
CA TYR A 268 21.94 -9.55 8.81
C TYR A 268 22.87 -9.02 7.71
N THR A 269 24.14 -8.87 8.07
CA THR A 269 25.25 -8.56 7.14
C THR A 269 26.03 -9.81 6.76
N CYS A 270 26.97 -9.69 5.81
CA CYS A 270 27.92 -10.76 5.51
C CYS A 270 28.71 -11.24 6.73
N ASN A 271 29.12 -10.34 7.64
CA ASN A 271 29.92 -10.72 8.80
C ASN A 271 29.16 -11.64 9.74
N ASP A 272 27.85 -11.40 9.92
CA ASP A 272 27.00 -12.20 10.81
C ASP A 272 26.83 -13.63 10.27
N ILE A 273 26.72 -13.79 8.95
CA ILE A 273 26.70 -15.13 8.29
C ILE A 273 28.06 -15.85 8.39
N PHE A 274 29.17 -15.11 8.40
CA PHE A 274 30.52 -15.71 8.51
C PHE A 274 30.87 -16.14 9.93
N ASN A 275 30.46 -15.34 10.92
CA ASN A 275 30.79 -15.53 12.33
C ASN A 275 29.80 -16.45 13.08
N ALA A 276 28.59 -16.64 12.54
CA ALA A 276 27.53 -17.46 13.13
C ALA A 276 28.02 -18.79 13.73
N ASP A 277 27.74 -18.97 15.02
CA ASP A 277 27.79 -20.27 15.69
C ASP A 277 26.56 -21.14 15.32
N TYR A 278 26.36 -22.26 16.03
CA TYR A 278 25.23 -23.16 15.77
C TYR A 278 23.86 -22.55 16.12
N GLN A 279 23.76 -21.82 17.23
CA GLN A 279 22.51 -21.20 17.69
C GLN A 279 22.18 -19.97 16.84
N GLU A 280 23.18 -19.14 16.53
CA GLU A 280 23.02 -18.00 15.62
C GLU A 280 22.60 -18.46 14.23
N PHE A 281 23.20 -19.54 13.71
CA PHE A 281 22.80 -20.13 12.44
C PHE A 281 21.34 -20.65 12.48
N GLU A 282 20.91 -21.27 13.57
CA GLU A 282 19.51 -21.72 13.73
C GLU A 282 18.53 -20.52 13.64
N GLN A 283 18.80 -19.42 14.33
CA GLN A 283 18.00 -18.19 14.22
C GLN A 283 18.04 -17.59 12.81
N GLN A 284 19.20 -17.59 12.14
CA GLN A 284 19.33 -17.17 10.75
C GLN A 284 18.44 -17.99 9.80
N THR A 285 18.25 -19.29 10.03
CA THR A 285 17.33 -20.11 9.21
C THR A 285 15.85 -19.74 9.35
N LYS A 286 15.45 -18.96 10.35
CA LYS A 286 14.07 -18.47 10.47
C LYS A 286 13.77 -17.27 9.57
N LYS A 287 14.81 -16.56 9.09
CA LYS A 287 14.70 -15.31 8.33
C LYS A 287 14.56 -15.52 6.81
N SER A 288 13.71 -16.45 6.39
CA SER A 288 13.36 -16.57 4.96
C SER A 288 12.53 -15.36 4.50
N TYR A 289 12.65 -14.96 3.23
CA TYR A 289 12.03 -13.73 2.71
C TYR A 289 10.51 -13.66 3.01
N TYR A 290 9.80 -14.76 2.83
CA TYR A 290 8.36 -14.87 3.09
C TYR A 290 7.99 -14.87 4.58
N GLN A 291 8.93 -15.12 5.50
CA GLN A 291 8.75 -14.90 6.95
C GLN A 291 9.05 -13.44 7.31
N ASN A 292 10.12 -12.89 6.73
CA ASN A 292 10.56 -11.51 6.96
C ASN A 292 9.50 -10.49 6.50
N PHE A 293 8.83 -10.76 5.38
CA PHE A 293 7.77 -9.91 4.80
C PHE A 293 6.60 -9.64 5.77
N TYR A 294 6.26 -10.61 6.63
CA TYR A 294 5.21 -10.43 7.65
C TYR A 294 5.79 -10.13 9.04
N GLY A 295 7.09 -9.83 9.11
CA GLY A 295 7.75 -9.43 10.35
C GLY A 295 7.83 -10.53 11.41
N HIS A 296 7.97 -11.80 11.01
CA HIS A 296 8.20 -12.90 11.95
C HIS A 296 9.60 -12.82 12.58
N GLU A 297 9.69 -13.23 13.85
CA GLU A 297 10.91 -13.12 14.68
C GLU A 297 11.47 -11.68 14.78
N LEU A 298 10.65 -10.65 14.56
CA LEU A 298 10.99 -9.25 14.88
C LEU A 298 10.65 -8.94 16.35
N ASP A 299 11.47 -8.12 16.99
CA ASP A 299 11.10 -7.43 18.22
C ASP A 299 9.95 -6.46 17.91
N GLU A 300 8.87 -6.51 18.69
CA GLU A 300 7.69 -5.66 18.52
C GLU A 300 8.02 -4.17 18.58
N ASN A 301 9.04 -3.79 19.35
CA ASN A 301 9.45 -2.40 19.52
C ASN A 301 10.13 -1.86 18.25
N ALA A 302 11.00 -2.66 17.61
CA ALA A 302 11.88 -2.22 16.53
C ALA A 302 11.13 -1.74 15.27
N PHE A 303 9.90 -2.21 15.06
CA PHE A 303 9.07 -1.84 13.91
C PHE A 303 7.68 -1.33 14.28
N SER A 304 7.47 -0.99 15.56
CA SER A 304 6.21 -0.42 16.07
C SER A 304 5.77 0.87 15.35
N GLU A 305 6.73 1.61 14.79
CA GLU A 305 6.51 2.84 14.02
C GLU A 305 6.02 2.58 12.58
N MET A 306 6.22 1.38 12.01
CA MET A 306 5.80 1.06 10.64
C MET A 306 4.36 0.58 10.57
N ASN A 307 3.48 1.40 10.02
CA ASN A 307 2.07 1.05 9.91
C ASN A 307 1.82 -0.04 8.86
N ALA A 308 2.60 -0.05 7.77
CA ALA A 308 2.51 -1.08 6.73
C ALA A 308 2.73 -2.50 7.28
N LEU A 309 3.67 -2.71 8.21
CA LEU A 309 3.92 -4.03 8.81
C LEU A 309 2.77 -4.54 9.68
N LYS A 310 2.04 -3.64 10.36
CA LYS A 310 0.84 -4.01 11.13
C LYS A 310 -0.25 -4.56 10.20
N ILE A 311 -0.39 -3.92 9.04
CA ILE A 311 -1.38 -4.31 8.02
C ILE A 311 -0.92 -5.59 7.32
N PHE A 312 0.33 -5.70 6.89
CA PHE A 312 0.86 -6.97 6.34
C PHE A 312 0.64 -8.14 7.30
N LYS A 313 0.87 -7.99 8.63
CA LYS A 313 0.56 -9.03 9.62
C LYS A 313 -0.92 -9.46 9.63
N ALA A 314 -1.86 -8.55 9.35
CA ALA A 314 -3.28 -8.90 9.20
C ALA A 314 -3.61 -9.58 7.84
N LEU A 315 -2.78 -9.35 6.81
CA LEU A 315 -2.85 -9.97 5.49
C LEU A 315 -2.10 -11.31 5.38
N ASP A 316 -1.47 -11.76 6.46
CA ASP A 316 -0.52 -12.89 6.46
C ASP A 316 -1.19 -14.24 6.06
N PRO A 317 -0.81 -14.84 4.92
CA PRO A 317 -1.41 -16.07 4.41
C PRO A 317 -1.02 -17.33 5.20
N GLY A 318 -0.18 -17.21 6.23
CA GLY A 318 0.03 -18.26 7.21
C GLY A 318 -1.11 -18.40 8.23
N ILE A 319 -1.88 -17.33 8.46
CA ILE A 319 -2.94 -17.29 9.49
C ILE A 319 -4.15 -18.13 9.04
N TYR A 320 -4.62 -17.92 7.81
CA TYR A 320 -5.85 -18.54 7.30
C TYR A 320 -5.59 -19.98 6.85
N SER A 321 -6.47 -20.90 7.25
CA SER A 321 -6.40 -22.32 6.88
C SER A 321 -7.25 -22.61 5.66
N HIS A 322 -6.70 -23.36 4.70
CA HIS A 322 -7.47 -23.89 3.57
C HIS A 322 -7.19 -25.38 3.42
N SER A 323 -8.23 -26.22 3.54
CA SER A 323 -8.09 -27.67 3.71
C SER A 323 -7.27 -28.35 2.61
N PHE A 324 -7.41 -27.91 1.35
CA PHE A 324 -6.60 -28.45 0.25
C PHE A 324 -5.11 -28.10 0.39
N ILE A 325 -4.78 -26.89 0.85
CA ILE A 325 -3.40 -26.42 0.99
C ILE A 325 -2.75 -27.07 2.21
N ASP A 326 -3.50 -27.24 3.29
CA ASP A 326 -3.04 -27.94 4.48
C ASP A 326 -2.82 -29.45 4.21
N ASP A 327 -3.74 -30.10 3.48
CA ASP A 327 -3.56 -31.49 3.04
C ASP A 327 -2.38 -31.63 2.07
N PHE A 328 -2.22 -30.71 1.11
CA PHE A 328 -1.04 -30.67 0.26
C PHE A 328 0.25 -30.57 1.09
N ILE A 329 0.33 -29.65 2.05
CA ILE A 329 1.52 -29.50 2.91
C ILE A 329 1.79 -30.79 3.70
N ILE A 330 0.76 -31.39 4.30
CA ILE A 330 0.88 -32.53 5.23
C ILE A 330 1.02 -33.89 4.51
N ASN A 331 0.46 -34.06 3.30
CA ASN A 331 0.30 -35.34 2.60
C ASN A 331 0.75 -35.35 1.13
N GLY A 332 1.18 -34.21 0.55
CA GLY A 332 1.45 -34.08 -0.88
C GLY A 332 2.54 -35.02 -1.45
N ASP A 333 3.52 -35.45 -0.66
CA ASP A 333 4.54 -36.45 -1.05
C ASP A 333 4.07 -37.92 -1.01
N ILE A 334 2.85 -38.18 -0.56
CA ILE A 334 2.21 -39.51 -0.53
C ILE A 334 0.80 -39.50 -1.14
N ASN A 335 0.49 -38.48 -1.95
CA ASN A 335 -0.84 -38.28 -2.53
C ASN A 335 -1.20 -39.35 -3.58
N GLY A 336 -0.21 -39.97 -4.22
CA GLY A 336 -0.39 -40.95 -5.29
C GLY A 336 -0.54 -40.34 -6.68
N ASP A 337 -0.74 -39.01 -6.78
CA ASP A 337 -0.61 -38.27 -8.02
C ASP A 337 0.83 -37.77 -8.24
N ILE A 338 1.39 -38.11 -9.40
CA ILE A 338 2.79 -37.85 -9.74
C ILE A 338 3.06 -36.34 -9.89
N GLU A 339 2.12 -35.55 -10.40
CA GLU A 339 2.32 -34.10 -10.53
C GLU A 339 2.31 -33.41 -9.15
N THR A 340 1.42 -33.83 -8.27
CA THR A 340 1.28 -33.32 -6.90
C THR A 340 2.51 -33.68 -6.07
N GLU A 341 2.99 -34.93 -6.14
CA GLU A 341 4.22 -35.37 -5.46
C GLU A 341 5.47 -34.62 -5.97
N GLN A 342 5.55 -34.32 -7.27
CA GLN A 342 6.63 -33.51 -7.83
C GLN A 342 6.55 -32.05 -7.37
N ALA A 343 5.36 -31.44 -7.40
CA ALA A 343 5.14 -30.07 -6.93
C ALA A 343 5.48 -29.93 -5.43
N HIS A 344 5.08 -30.92 -4.62
CA HIS A 344 5.41 -30.99 -3.20
C HIS A 344 6.92 -31.08 -2.98
N ASN A 345 7.60 -32.01 -3.66
CA ASN A 345 9.05 -32.16 -3.52
C ASN A 345 9.87 -30.95 -4.01
N LEU A 346 9.33 -30.14 -4.93
CA LEU A 346 9.95 -28.87 -5.35
C LEU A 346 9.83 -27.79 -4.26
N LEU A 347 8.62 -27.59 -3.72
CA LEU A 347 8.33 -26.59 -2.68
C LEU A 347 8.99 -26.98 -1.34
N ILE A 348 8.81 -28.24 -0.96
CA ILE A 348 9.24 -28.87 0.29
C ILE A 348 10.43 -29.81 0.00
N ASN A 349 11.47 -29.22 -0.61
CA ASN A 349 12.74 -29.90 -0.90
C ASN A 349 13.63 -30.01 0.34
N ASP A 350 14.75 -30.74 0.23
CA ASP A 350 15.65 -31.04 1.36
C ASP A 350 16.40 -29.81 1.91
N SER A 351 16.40 -28.67 1.21
CA SER A 351 16.99 -27.43 1.75
C SER A 351 16.09 -26.73 2.75
N LEU A 352 14.77 -26.70 2.50
CA LEU A 352 13.68 -26.07 3.27
C LEU A 352 14.05 -24.87 4.16
N ASP A 353 14.83 -23.95 3.60
CA ASP A 353 15.01 -22.59 4.11
C ASP A 353 15.41 -22.54 5.60
N LEU A 354 16.62 -22.94 6.02
CA LEU A 354 17.70 -23.70 5.32
C LEU A 354 18.06 -24.99 6.09
N GLN A 355 17.08 -25.61 6.77
CA GLN A 355 17.27 -26.58 7.86
C GLN A 355 17.55 -28.03 7.43
N LEU A 356 18.12 -28.26 6.24
CA LEU A 356 18.74 -29.52 5.80
C LEU A 356 17.93 -30.81 6.12
N GLY A 357 16.67 -30.84 5.66
CA GLY A 357 15.77 -32.00 5.80
C GLY A 357 15.16 -32.21 7.19
N PHE A 358 15.32 -31.27 8.13
CA PHE A 358 14.73 -31.35 9.48
C PHE A 358 13.21 -31.51 9.46
N PHE A 359 12.50 -30.69 8.65
CA PHE A 359 11.05 -30.79 8.52
C PHE A 359 10.59 -32.15 7.99
N LYS A 360 11.20 -32.71 6.93
CA LYS A 360 10.82 -34.04 6.42
C LYS A 360 10.94 -35.14 7.49
N LYS A 361 11.93 -35.04 8.38
CA LYS A 361 12.05 -35.94 9.54
C LYS A 361 10.93 -35.71 10.56
N LYS A 362 10.62 -34.46 10.92
CA LYS A 362 9.47 -34.11 11.78
C LYS A 362 8.14 -34.59 11.18
N LEU A 363 7.90 -34.37 9.89
CA LEU A 363 6.67 -34.76 9.18
C LEU A 363 6.47 -36.28 9.18
N LYS A 364 7.54 -37.04 8.92
CA LYS A 364 7.47 -38.51 9.03
C LYS A 364 7.14 -38.95 10.46
N LEU A 365 7.78 -38.37 11.48
CA LEU A 365 7.47 -38.66 12.89
C LEU A 365 6.03 -38.28 13.27
N TYR A 366 5.46 -37.24 12.65
CA TYR A 366 4.06 -36.85 12.85
C TYR A 366 3.07 -37.84 12.23
N ARG A 367 3.37 -38.41 11.06
CA ARG A 367 2.54 -39.45 10.41
C ARG A 367 2.65 -40.83 11.09
N ASP A 368 3.84 -41.20 11.56
CA ASP A 368 4.14 -42.53 12.08
C ASP A 368 3.74 -42.74 13.57
N TYR A 369 3.44 -41.67 14.33
CA TYR A 369 3.21 -41.72 15.79
C TYR A 369 1.98 -40.90 16.24
N ASP A 370 1.45 -41.27 17.41
CA ASP A 370 0.23 -40.71 17.98
C ASP A 370 0.30 -39.19 18.24
N VAL A 371 -0.77 -38.48 17.90
CA VAL A 371 -0.78 -37.02 17.63
C VAL A 371 -0.52 -36.19 18.88
N ASP A 372 -1.01 -36.66 20.04
CA ASP A 372 -1.04 -35.97 21.34
C ASP A 372 0.32 -35.48 21.88
N LYS A 373 1.45 -35.90 21.29
CA LYS A 373 2.80 -35.49 21.73
C LYS A 373 3.55 -34.56 20.78
N ASN A 374 3.03 -34.30 19.58
CA ASN A 374 3.75 -33.59 18.50
C ASN A 374 3.01 -32.34 17.96
N HIS A 375 2.08 -31.75 18.72
CA HIS A 375 1.34 -30.52 18.36
C HIS A 375 2.24 -29.40 17.79
N ASN A 376 3.46 -29.26 18.30
CA ASN A 376 4.43 -28.25 17.86
C ASN A 376 4.67 -28.23 16.34
N ILE A 377 4.58 -29.35 15.61
CA ILE A 377 4.83 -29.30 14.14
C ILE A 377 3.76 -28.49 13.41
N ILE A 378 2.49 -28.58 13.85
CA ILE A 378 1.37 -27.89 13.19
C ILE A 378 1.53 -26.39 13.40
N GLU A 379 1.76 -25.98 14.65
CA GLU A 379 1.89 -24.57 15.04
C GLU A 379 3.17 -23.93 14.49
N GLU A 380 4.31 -24.64 14.46
CA GLU A 380 5.62 -24.13 14.01
C GLU A 380 5.73 -24.09 12.47
N TRP A 381 5.22 -25.10 11.76
CA TRP A 381 5.51 -25.27 10.32
C TRP A 381 4.36 -24.95 9.38
N ILE A 382 3.10 -25.21 9.73
CA ILE A 382 2.00 -25.02 8.78
C ILE A 382 1.86 -23.54 8.38
N PRO A 383 1.88 -22.55 9.30
CA PRO A 383 1.86 -21.13 8.90
C PRO A 383 3.05 -20.73 8.02
N LYS A 384 4.26 -21.24 8.32
CA LYS A 384 5.48 -21.02 7.52
C LYS A 384 5.31 -21.59 6.10
N LEU A 385 4.75 -22.79 5.97
CA LEU A 385 4.60 -23.49 4.69
C LEU A 385 3.41 -22.99 3.86
N ARG A 386 2.33 -22.50 4.48
CA ARG A 386 1.27 -21.76 3.79
C ARG A 386 1.81 -20.47 3.15
N ARG A 387 2.59 -19.68 3.90
CA ARG A 387 3.30 -18.51 3.34
C ARG A 387 4.21 -18.90 2.18
N LYS A 388 4.98 -19.98 2.31
CA LYS A 388 5.82 -20.47 1.20
C LYS A 388 4.99 -20.90 -0.02
N TYR A 389 3.91 -21.64 0.20
CA TYR A 389 2.98 -22.06 -0.85
C TYR A 389 2.38 -20.86 -1.59
N PHE A 390 1.98 -19.82 -0.85
CA PHE A 390 1.41 -18.58 -1.39
C PHE A 390 2.32 -17.87 -2.41
N TYR A 391 3.63 -17.77 -2.11
CA TYR A 391 4.60 -17.09 -2.99
C TYR A 391 5.22 -17.99 -4.06
N GLU A 392 5.52 -19.26 -3.75
CA GLU A 392 6.33 -20.11 -4.63
C GLU A 392 5.51 -21.07 -5.51
N THR A 393 4.22 -21.28 -5.22
CA THR A 393 3.35 -22.14 -6.06
C THR A 393 2.75 -21.33 -7.21
N PRO A 394 3.08 -21.65 -8.47
CA PRO A 394 2.46 -20.98 -9.62
C PRO A 394 0.96 -21.35 -9.71
N PRO A 395 0.11 -20.46 -10.23
CA PRO A 395 -1.31 -20.76 -10.42
C PRO A 395 -1.48 -21.95 -11.38
N LYS A 396 -2.16 -23.00 -10.89
CA LYS A 396 -2.52 -24.21 -11.65
C LYS A 396 -4.02 -24.49 -11.47
N GLY A 397 -4.76 -24.51 -12.58
CA GLY A 397 -6.21 -24.78 -12.56
C GLY A 397 -6.97 -23.76 -11.70
N ASP A 398 -7.96 -24.24 -10.94
CA ASP A 398 -8.84 -23.42 -10.10
C ASP A 398 -8.25 -23.06 -8.72
N LEU A 399 -7.00 -23.47 -8.43
CA LEU A 399 -6.35 -23.22 -7.14
C LEU A 399 -5.83 -21.78 -7.03
N ASN A 400 -6.64 -20.95 -6.42
CA ASN A 400 -6.35 -19.55 -6.16
C ASN A 400 -5.65 -19.37 -4.80
N THR A 401 -4.34 -19.03 -4.80
CA THR A 401 -3.60 -18.81 -3.54
C THR A 401 -4.16 -17.65 -2.70
N ASN A 402 -4.99 -16.78 -3.28
CA ASN A 402 -5.68 -15.73 -2.56
C ASN A 402 -6.69 -16.26 -1.51
N GLN A 403 -7.07 -17.54 -1.55
CA GLN A 403 -7.86 -18.19 -0.49
C GLN A 403 -7.18 -18.22 0.88
N LEU A 404 -5.86 -17.96 0.94
CA LEU A 404 -5.12 -17.78 2.18
C LEU A 404 -5.17 -16.34 2.72
N LEU A 405 -5.77 -15.39 2.00
CA LEU A 405 -5.86 -13.98 2.43
C LEU A 405 -7.16 -13.73 3.22
N PRO A 406 -7.24 -12.65 4.03
CA PRO A 406 -8.46 -12.27 4.75
C PRO A 406 -9.66 -11.88 3.86
N PHE A 407 -9.47 -11.78 2.55
CA PHE A 407 -10.44 -11.27 1.58
C PHE A 407 -10.92 -12.38 0.66
N GLU A 408 -12.20 -12.74 0.77
CA GLU A 408 -12.87 -13.75 -0.04
C GLU A 408 -13.09 -13.25 -1.47
N TYR A 409 -13.52 -11.98 -1.62
CA TYR A 409 -13.91 -11.39 -2.91
C TYR A 409 -12.80 -10.55 -3.56
N ILE A 410 -11.55 -10.79 -3.18
CA ILE A 410 -10.38 -10.06 -3.69
C ILE A 410 -10.18 -10.24 -5.20
N SER A 411 -10.47 -11.43 -5.73
CA SER A 411 -10.36 -11.71 -7.16
C SER A 411 -11.45 -11.00 -7.95
N GLU A 412 -12.67 -10.92 -7.39
CA GLU A 412 -13.79 -10.15 -7.92
C GLU A 412 -13.47 -8.65 -7.94
N TYR A 413 -12.92 -8.11 -6.85
CA TYR A 413 -12.48 -6.70 -6.76
C TYR A 413 -11.45 -6.36 -7.84
N ILE A 414 -10.39 -7.18 -7.97
CA ILE A 414 -9.36 -7.02 -9.01
C ILE A 414 -9.99 -7.11 -10.42
N SER A 415 -11.01 -7.96 -10.60
CA SER A 415 -11.69 -8.14 -11.89
C SER A 415 -12.56 -6.95 -12.32
N LEU A 416 -12.82 -5.98 -11.44
CA LEU A 416 -13.58 -4.76 -11.77
C LEU A 416 -12.76 -3.75 -12.60
N PHE A 417 -11.44 -3.72 -12.40
CA PHE A 417 -10.59 -2.73 -13.04
C PHE A 417 -10.54 -2.93 -14.56
N ASN A 418 -10.88 -1.87 -15.29
CA ASN A 418 -10.99 -1.81 -16.75
C ASN A 418 -11.98 -2.82 -17.36
N ASN A 419 -13.05 -3.16 -16.61
CA ASN A 419 -14.05 -4.15 -17.03
C ASN A 419 -15.47 -3.76 -16.62
N ASP A 420 -16.08 -2.89 -17.43
CA ASP A 420 -17.44 -2.37 -17.27
C ASP A 420 -18.50 -3.47 -17.11
N LYS A 421 -18.30 -4.64 -17.74
CA LYS A 421 -19.22 -5.78 -17.64
C LYS A 421 -19.23 -6.34 -16.20
N ASN A 422 -18.05 -6.51 -15.59
CA ASN A 422 -17.96 -6.98 -14.21
C ASN A 422 -18.49 -5.90 -13.25
N GLN A 423 -18.22 -4.62 -13.51
CA GLN A 423 -18.77 -3.49 -12.74
C GLN A 423 -20.30 -3.50 -12.73
N ILE A 424 -20.96 -3.71 -13.88
CA ILE A 424 -22.43 -3.80 -13.97
C ILE A 424 -22.98 -4.97 -13.15
N ILE A 425 -22.35 -6.15 -13.23
CA ILE A 425 -22.79 -7.35 -12.48
C ILE A 425 -22.65 -7.12 -10.97
N ILE A 426 -21.48 -6.65 -10.54
CA ILE A 426 -21.14 -6.47 -9.13
C ILE A 426 -21.87 -5.27 -8.50
N LYS A 427 -22.22 -4.23 -9.28
CA LYS A 427 -23.03 -3.09 -8.81
C LYS A 427 -24.35 -3.56 -8.16
N LYS A 428 -24.99 -4.60 -8.69
CA LYS A 428 -26.18 -5.19 -8.05
C LYS A 428 -25.84 -5.77 -6.66
N ASN A 429 -24.79 -6.58 -6.56
CA ASN A 429 -24.40 -7.21 -5.30
C ASN A 429 -24.04 -6.16 -4.22
N LEU A 430 -23.41 -5.04 -4.62
CA LEU A 430 -23.13 -3.91 -3.73
C LEU A 430 -24.40 -3.21 -3.24
N ILE A 431 -25.41 -3.03 -4.10
CA ILE A 431 -26.72 -2.48 -3.70
C ILE A 431 -27.44 -3.41 -2.72
N ASP A 432 -27.45 -4.71 -2.99
CA ASP A 432 -28.05 -5.72 -2.10
C ASP A 432 -27.31 -5.75 -0.74
N GLY A 433 -25.99 -5.57 -0.74
CA GLY A 433 -25.17 -5.40 0.47
C GLY A 433 -25.51 -4.11 1.25
N LEU A 434 -25.61 -2.97 0.57
CA LEU A 434 -25.97 -1.67 1.17
C LEU A 434 -27.37 -1.73 1.81
N ASN A 435 -28.37 -2.25 1.09
CA ASN A 435 -29.73 -2.41 1.60
C ASN A 435 -29.78 -3.26 2.89
N ARG A 436 -29.00 -4.34 2.95
CA ARG A 436 -28.89 -5.19 4.13
C ARG A 436 -28.22 -4.47 5.31
N VAL A 437 -27.16 -3.70 5.05
CA VAL A 437 -26.45 -2.93 6.10
C VAL A 437 -27.32 -1.79 6.63
N PHE A 438 -28.02 -1.07 5.76
CA PHE A 438 -28.88 0.05 6.13
C PHE A 438 -30.07 -0.39 7.00
N SER A 439 -30.75 -1.47 6.60
CA SER A 439 -31.89 -2.06 7.32
C SER A 439 -31.49 -2.93 8.51
N GLY A 440 -30.27 -3.48 8.51
CA GLY A 440 -29.84 -4.52 9.44
C GLY A 440 -30.64 -5.83 9.30
N ARG A 441 -31.27 -6.07 8.15
CA ARG A 441 -32.20 -7.19 7.88
C ARG A 441 -31.99 -7.76 6.47
N LEU A 442 -32.45 -8.99 6.25
CA LEU A 442 -32.44 -9.60 4.92
C LEU A 442 -33.63 -9.09 4.11
N THR A 443 -33.38 -8.25 3.11
CA THR A 443 -34.40 -7.65 2.23
C THR A 443 -34.60 -8.48 0.96
N GLU A 444 -35.79 -8.38 0.34
CA GLU A 444 -36.07 -9.08 -0.91
C GLU A 444 -35.36 -8.43 -2.13
N ALA A 445 -34.48 -9.18 -2.79
CA ALA A 445 -33.62 -8.69 -3.90
C ALA A 445 -34.34 -8.46 -5.25
N ASN A 446 -35.68 -8.53 -5.28
CA ASN A 446 -36.47 -8.64 -6.52
C ASN A 446 -36.52 -7.36 -7.36
N LYS A 447 -36.32 -6.18 -6.77
CA LYS A 447 -36.32 -4.90 -7.51
C LYS A 447 -34.92 -4.31 -7.74
N SER A 448 -33.92 -4.72 -6.94
CA SER A 448 -32.53 -4.22 -7.00
C SER A 448 -32.38 -2.69 -6.85
N TYR A 449 -33.37 -1.99 -6.29
CA TYR A 449 -33.25 -0.56 -5.96
C TYR A 449 -32.39 -0.36 -4.72
N LEU A 450 -31.65 0.74 -4.66
CA LEU A 450 -31.00 1.16 -3.41
C LEU A 450 -32.02 1.94 -2.58
N LEU A 451 -32.26 1.49 -1.36
CA LEU A 451 -33.31 2.00 -0.47
C LEU A 451 -32.71 2.89 0.61
N ALA A 452 -32.98 4.21 0.59
CA ALA A 452 -32.57 5.10 1.68
C ALA A 452 -33.36 4.77 2.94
N THR A 453 -32.82 3.90 3.80
CA THR A 453 -33.53 3.34 4.96
C THR A 453 -32.89 3.73 6.29
N ASN A 454 -33.72 3.99 7.30
CA ASN A 454 -33.26 4.19 8.68
C ASN A 454 -33.32 2.90 9.51
N LYS A 455 -32.76 2.94 10.73
CA LYS A 455 -32.78 1.80 11.68
C LYS A 455 -34.20 1.41 12.15
N ASN A 456 -35.22 2.23 11.85
CA ASN A 456 -36.64 1.95 12.11
C ASN A 456 -37.35 1.35 10.89
N LEU A 457 -36.62 0.96 9.84
CA LEU A 457 -37.14 0.32 8.63
C LEU A 457 -38.06 1.21 7.77
N MET A 458 -38.03 2.54 7.96
CA MET A 458 -38.68 3.49 7.04
C MET A 458 -37.81 3.70 5.80
N VAL A 459 -38.43 3.73 4.63
CA VAL A 459 -37.81 4.02 3.32
C VAL A 459 -38.13 5.47 2.96
N TYR A 460 -37.09 6.30 2.78
CA TYR A 460 -37.23 7.71 2.43
C TYR A 460 -37.24 7.97 0.92
N ASP A 461 -36.54 7.14 0.14
CA ASP A 461 -36.43 7.22 -1.32
C ASP A 461 -35.90 5.89 -1.92
N GLN A 462 -36.03 5.73 -3.24
CA GLN A 462 -35.58 4.55 -4.00
C GLN A 462 -34.77 4.94 -5.25
N PHE A 463 -33.48 4.60 -5.27
CA PHE A 463 -32.58 4.95 -6.38
C PHE A 463 -32.43 3.79 -7.39
N ARG A 464 -32.51 4.10 -8.69
CA ARG A 464 -32.52 3.10 -9.78
C ARG A 464 -31.11 2.78 -10.28
N PRO A 465 -30.67 1.50 -10.30
CA PRO A 465 -29.30 1.10 -10.66
C PRO A 465 -28.75 1.61 -11.98
N ASN A 466 -29.61 1.84 -12.98
CA ASN A 466 -29.21 2.20 -14.35
C ASN A 466 -29.53 3.66 -14.71
N LYS A 467 -29.96 4.47 -13.75
CA LYS A 467 -30.33 5.88 -13.96
C LYS A 467 -29.74 6.81 -12.90
N ASP A 468 -29.74 6.36 -11.65
CA ASP A 468 -29.45 7.22 -10.50
C ASP A 468 -28.20 6.75 -9.74
N ILE A 469 -27.48 5.72 -10.24
CA ILE A 469 -26.34 5.08 -9.57
C ILE A 469 -25.24 4.71 -10.57
N ASP A 470 -24.06 5.30 -10.39
CA ASP A 470 -22.85 4.98 -11.15
C ASP A 470 -21.74 4.42 -10.26
N LEU A 471 -20.98 3.47 -10.81
CA LEU A 471 -19.78 2.91 -10.19
C LEU A 471 -18.59 3.35 -11.04
N ILE A 472 -17.92 4.41 -10.61
CA ILE A 472 -16.88 5.09 -11.36
C ILE A 472 -15.51 4.56 -10.90
N GLN A 473 -14.69 4.07 -11.82
CA GLN A 473 -13.31 3.71 -11.51
C GLN A 473 -12.46 4.98 -11.35
N GLU A 474 -11.53 4.96 -10.39
CA GLU A 474 -10.48 5.96 -10.27
C GLU A 474 -9.67 6.13 -11.57
N GLU A 475 -9.35 7.38 -11.94
CA GLU A 475 -8.55 7.71 -13.13
C GLU A 475 -7.03 7.47 -12.90
N GLU A 476 -6.33 6.87 -13.86
CA GLU A 476 -4.86 6.82 -13.83
C GLU A 476 -4.27 8.23 -13.96
N ARG A 477 -3.30 8.58 -13.11
CA ARG A 477 -2.59 9.86 -13.21
C ARG A 477 -1.39 9.77 -14.15
N LYS A 478 -1.26 10.78 -15.01
CA LYS A 478 -0.13 10.95 -15.93
C LYS A 478 1.00 11.79 -15.33
N ASP A 479 0.71 12.56 -14.28
CA ASP A 479 1.64 13.42 -13.55
C ASP A 479 2.32 12.72 -12.37
N LEU A 480 1.72 11.67 -11.82
CA LEU A 480 2.24 10.85 -10.70
C LEU A 480 2.27 9.35 -11.07
N ASP A 481 3.08 8.57 -10.36
CA ASP A 481 3.05 7.09 -10.41
C ASP A 481 1.81 6.54 -9.65
N ARG A 482 0.58 6.91 -10.07
CA ARG A 482 -0.69 6.43 -9.49
C ARG A 482 -1.47 5.57 -10.47
N VAL A 483 -1.68 4.30 -10.11
CA VAL A 483 -2.57 3.35 -10.78
C VAL A 483 -3.94 3.36 -10.08
N PRO A 484 -5.06 3.14 -10.78
CA PRO A 484 -6.37 2.99 -10.15
C PRO A 484 -6.38 1.89 -9.08
N SER A 485 -6.91 2.23 -7.91
CA SER A 485 -6.91 1.41 -6.70
C SER A 485 -8.28 1.28 -6.05
N ASN A 486 -9.19 2.22 -6.38
CA ASN A 486 -10.51 2.37 -5.78
C ASN A 486 -11.60 2.64 -6.82
N PHE A 487 -12.85 2.57 -6.37
CA PHE A 487 -14.03 3.00 -7.10
C PHE A 487 -14.82 4.03 -6.29
N SER A 488 -15.61 4.84 -6.97
CA SER A 488 -16.58 5.78 -6.38
C SER A 488 -17.98 5.33 -6.76
N PHE A 489 -18.80 5.03 -5.75
CA PHE A 489 -20.21 4.69 -5.91
C PHE A 489 -21.02 6.00 -5.74
N VAL A 490 -21.44 6.57 -6.86
CA VAL A 490 -22.09 7.89 -6.92
C VAL A 490 -23.59 7.71 -7.11
N VAL A 491 -24.38 8.42 -6.31
CA VAL A 491 -25.84 8.44 -6.37
C VAL A 491 -26.33 9.83 -6.73
N SER A 492 -27.14 9.91 -7.79
CA SER A 492 -27.78 11.13 -8.31
C SER A 492 -26.82 12.31 -8.58
N ASP A 493 -25.56 12.04 -8.92
CA ASP A 493 -24.48 13.03 -9.08
C ASP A 493 -24.19 13.91 -7.83
N GLU A 494 -24.80 13.61 -6.67
CA GLU A 494 -24.74 14.42 -5.45
C GLU A 494 -24.03 13.73 -4.28
N VAL A 495 -24.21 12.42 -4.11
CA VAL A 495 -23.70 11.68 -2.94
C VAL A 495 -22.73 10.57 -3.38
N GLU A 496 -21.51 10.61 -2.87
CA GLU A 496 -20.42 9.68 -3.21
C GLU A 496 -20.04 8.80 -2.01
N LEU A 497 -19.95 7.49 -2.21
CA LEU A 497 -19.28 6.54 -1.32
C LEU A 497 -18.03 6.00 -2.00
N LYS A 498 -16.87 6.23 -1.39
CA LYS A 498 -15.62 5.61 -1.84
C LYS A 498 -15.63 4.11 -1.49
N ILE A 499 -15.40 3.27 -2.49
CA ILE A 499 -15.31 1.81 -2.39
C ILE A 499 -13.84 1.42 -2.58
N ASN A 500 -13.18 1.15 -1.45
CA ASN A 500 -11.90 0.44 -1.41
C ASN A 500 -12.13 -1.06 -1.12
N LEU A 501 -11.08 -1.89 -1.08
CA LEU A 501 -11.21 -3.34 -0.87
C LEU A 501 -11.86 -3.71 0.47
N ALA A 502 -11.65 -2.93 1.53
CA ALA A 502 -12.27 -3.20 2.84
C ALA A 502 -13.79 -2.98 2.82
N VAL A 503 -14.23 -1.85 2.25
CA VAL A 503 -15.65 -1.52 2.05
C VAL A 503 -16.30 -2.51 1.07
N PHE A 504 -15.60 -2.87 -0.01
CA PHE A 504 -16.05 -3.84 -1.00
C PHE A 504 -16.30 -5.22 -0.39
N GLU A 505 -15.31 -5.78 0.30
CA GLU A 505 -15.40 -7.07 0.99
C GLU A 505 -16.55 -7.07 2.00
N TYR A 506 -16.68 -6.00 2.78
CA TYR A 506 -17.75 -5.85 3.76
C TYR A 506 -19.15 -5.87 3.10
N LEU A 507 -19.36 -5.13 2.01
CA LEU A 507 -20.62 -5.10 1.28
C LEU A 507 -20.93 -6.43 0.58
N MET A 508 -19.92 -7.08 -0.02
CA MET A 508 -20.09 -8.39 -0.67
C MET A 508 -20.44 -9.49 0.35
N ARG A 509 -19.76 -9.53 1.49
CA ARG A 509 -20.11 -10.43 2.60
C ARG A 509 -21.49 -10.13 3.17
N ALA A 510 -21.85 -8.85 3.34
CA ALA A 510 -23.20 -8.48 3.74
C ALA A 510 -24.22 -9.04 2.73
N SER A 511 -24.03 -8.83 1.43
CA SER A 511 -24.90 -9.37 0.38
C SER A 511 -25.08 -10.89 0.50
N GLY A 512 -23.99 -11.66 0.55
CA GLY A 512 -24.00 -13.12 0.70
C GLY A 512 -24.44 -13.64 2.08
N GLY A 513 -24.42 -12.81 3.13
CA GLY A 513 -24.69 -13.20 4.51
C GLY A 513 -23.53 -13.84 5.26
N GLY A 514 -22.30 -13.61 4.79
CA GLY A 514 -21.07 -14.02 5.47
C GLY A 514 -20.79 -13.18 6.73
N THR A 515 -19.85 -13.67 7.55
CA THR A 515 -19.36 -12.96 8.74
C THR A 515 -18.37 -11.86 8.37
N HIS A 516 -18.45 -10.71 9.02
CA HIS A 516 -17.61 -9.54 8.75
C HIS A 516 -16.09 -9.82 8.86
N ASN A 517 -15.30 -8.94 8.25
CA ASN A 517 -13.84 -9.03 8.16
C ASN A 517 -13.12 -8.26 9.29
N VAL A 518 -11.79 -8.31 9.29
CA VAL A 518 -10.93 -7.63 10.29
C VAL A 518 -11.06 -6.10 10.28
N LEU A 519 -11.55 -5.51 9.18
CA LEU A 519 -11.63 -4.05 8.95
C LEU A 519 -13.08 -3.52 9.00
N GLN A 520 -13.98 -4.25 9.65
CA GLN A 520 -15.43 -3.95 9.73
C GLN A 520 -15.74 -2.50 10.16
N GLN A 521 -15.08 -1.99 11.21
CA GLN A 521 -15.49 -0.74 11.88
C GLN A 521 -15.37 0.49 10.99
N GLU A 522 -14.32 0.58 10.17
CA GLU A 522 -14.09 1.72 9.27
C GLU A 522 -15.12 1.73 8.13
N ALA A 523 -15.41 0.54 7.57
CA ALA A 523 -16.45 0.38 6.55
C ALA A 523 -17.85 0.75 7.09
N GLU A 524 -18.19 0.32 8.32
CA GLU A 524 -19.45 0.69 8.97
C GLU A 524 -19.62 2.21 9.12
N ILE A 525 -18.59 2.94 9.55
CA ILE A 525 -18.64 4.40 9.72
C ILE A 525 -18.87 5.11 8.38
N LEU A 526 -18.17 4.68 7.32
CA LEU A 526 -18.34 5.24 5.98
C LEU A 526 -19.75 4.97 5.44
N ILE A 527 -20.25 3.75 5.59
CA ILE A 527 -21.57 3.35 5.10
C ILE A 527 -22.71 4.02 5.89
N ASP A 528 -22.61 4.15 7.22
CA ASP A 528 -23.59 4.90 8.03
C ASP A 528 -23.57 6.40 7.67
N THR A 529 -22.42 6.98 7.33
CA THR A 529 -22.31 8.37 6.86
C THR A 529 -22.99 8.55 5.50
N PHE A 530 -22.67 7.69 4.54
CA PHE A 530 -23.29 7.68 3.20
C PHE A 530 -24.81 7.52 3.27
N LYS A 531 -25.31 6.62 4.11
CA LYS A 531 -26.74 6.43 4.37
C LYS A 531 -27.44 7.71 4.84
N ASN A 532 -26.80 8.47 5.73
CA ASN A 532 -27.37 9.71 6.26
C ASN A 532 -27.44 10.81 5.18
N GLU A 533 -26.43 10.91 4.30
CA GLU A 533 -26.47 11.84 3.16
C GLU A 533 -27.51 11.43 2.12
N LEU A 534 -27.70 10.12 1.86
CA LEU A 534 -28.81 9.63 1.02
C LEU A 534 -30.18 10.03 1.60
N ILE A 535 -30.41 9.84 2.90
CA ILE A 535 -31.65 10.26 3.58
C ILE A 535 -31.84 11.79 3.53
N ARG A 536 -30.74 12.56 3.47
CA ARG A 536 -30.77 14.02 3.40
C ARG A 536 -31.16 14.55 2.00
N ILE A 537 -30.77 13.87 0.93
CA ILE A 537 -31.19 14.24 -0.45
C ILE A 537 -32.57 13.67 -0.83
N SER A 538 -33.03 12.66 -0.08
CA SER A 538 -34.33 11.99 -0.29
C SER A 538 -35.51 12.97 -0.22
N LYS A 539 -36.52 12.76 -1.06
CA LYS A 539 -37.76 13.56 -1.07
C LYS A 539 -38.96 12.68 -0.71
N PRO A 540 -39.29 12.52 0.58
CA PRO A 540 -40.41 11.68 0.99
C PRO A 540 -41.74 12.24 0.47
N GLU A 541 -42.64 11.36 0.07
CA GLU A 541 -43.99 11.74 -0.37
C GLU A 541 -44.85 12.16 0.84
N GLU A 542 -45.60 13.26 0.73
CA GLU A 542 -46.27 13.89 1.89
C GLU A 542 -47.39 13.03 2.53
N PHE A 543 -47.89 12.00 1.85
CA PHE A 543 -49.06 11.21 2.25
C PHE A 543 -48.85 9.68 2.23
N GLU A 544 -47.64 9.21 1.92
CA GLU A 544 -47.32 7.78 1.81
C GLU A 544 -46.12 7.42 2.70
N LEU A 545 -46.31 6.48 3.63
CA LEU A 545 -45.25 5.97 4.48
C LEU A 545 -44.76 4.62 3.94
N ASN A 546 -43.64 4.65 3.22
CA ASN A 546 -42.95 3.45 2.75
C ASN A 546 -42.12 2.81 3.88
N ILE A 547 -42.32 1.52 4.13
CA ILE A 547 -41.61 0.75 5.15
C ILE A 547 -41.12 -0.60 4.61
N LEU A 548 -40.15 -1.19 5.31
CA LEU A 548 -39.79 -2.61 5.14
C LEU A 548 -40.52 -3.46 6.19
N ARG A 549 -41.54 -4.21 5.77
CA ARG A 549 -42.28 -5.16 6.63
C ARG A 549 -41.75 -6.57 6.46
N PHE A 550 -41.66 -7.31 7.57
CA PHE A 550 -41.36 -8.75 7.53
C PHE A 550 -42.51 -9.55 6.88
N ASP A 551 -42.19 -10.35 5.88
CA ASP A 551 -43.07 -11.37 5.32
C ASP A 551 -42.72 -12.76 5.86
N SER A 552 -43.68 -13.37 6.56
CA SER A 552 -43.55 -14.69 7.16
C SER A 552 -43.46 -15.85 6.15
N LYS A 553 -43.78 -15.62 4.86
CA LYS A 553 -43.73 -16.68 3.83
C LYS A 553 -42.34 -16.83 3.21
N SER A 554 -41.71 -15.71 2.87
CA SER A 554 -40.34 -15.66 2.36
C SER A 554 -39.28 -15.65 3.47
N GLY A 555 -39.63 -15.18 4.67
CA GLY A 555 -38.67 -14.90 5.74
C GLY A 555 -37.84 -13.63 5.50
N LEU A 556 -38.25 -12.80 4.53
CA LEU A 556 -37.56 -11.59 4.11
C LEU A 556 -38.33 -10.33 4.55
N PHE A 557 -37.64 -9.20 4.52
CA PHE A 557 -38.27 -7.88 4.62
C PHE A 557 -38.60 -7.37 3.21
N ILE A 558 -39.88 -7.07 2.99
CA ILE A 558 -40.42 -6.57 1.72
C ILE A 558 -40.88 -5.12 1.89
N GLU A 559 -40.86 -4.36 0.79
CA GLU A 559 -41.47 -3.03 0.74
C GLU A 559 -42.99 -3.15 0.97
N ASP A 560 -43.52 -2.30 1.84
CA ASP A 560 -44.96 -2.13 2.10
C ASP A 560 -45.27 -0.63 2.25
N GLU A 561 -46.45 -0.23 1.81
CA GLU A 561 -46.85 1.17 1.65
C GLU A 561 -48.07 1.46 2.53
N ILE A 562 -47.95 2.41 3.44
CA ILE A 562 -49.04 2.83 4.32
C ILE A 562 -49.48 4.23 3.91
N SER A 563 -50.62 4.31 3.22
CA SER A 563 -51.30 5.59 2.96
C SER A 563 -51.75 6.23 4.28
N LEU A 564 -51.50 7.52 4.44
CA LEU A 564 -51.81 8.30 5.65
C LEU A 564 -53.14 9.10 5.53
N LEU A 565 -54.01 8.72 4.58
CA LEU A 565 -55.29 9.37 4.27
C LEU A 565 -56.50 8.74 4.98
#